data_AF-A0A2T4RZM2-F1
#
_entry.id   AF-A0A2T4RZM2-F1
#
_cell.length_a   1.000
_cell.length_b   1.000
_cell.length_c   1.000
_cell.angle_alpha   90.00
_cell.angle_beta   90.00
_cell.angle_gamma   90.00
#
_symmetry.space_group_name_H-M   'P 1'
#
loop_
_entity.id
_entity.type
_entity.pdbx_description
1 polymer ?
#
loop_
_entity_poly.entity_id
_entity_poly.type
_entity_poly.pdbx_seq_one_letter_code
_entity_poly.pdbx_strand_id
1 'polypeptide(L)'
;MGFLSKIVDGNKREIKRLGKQADKVLALEEEMSILTDEEIRNKTQELKERVQAEEDVVKQDKILDEILPEAFALVREGAKRVFNMSPYRVQVMGGIAIHNGDISEMRTGEGKTLTATMPTYLN
;
A
#
# COMPACT_ATOMS: atom_id res chain seq x y z
N MET A 1 -3.50 -10.24 35.02
CA MET A 1 -2.73 -9.71 33.88
C MET A 1 -3.65 -9.38 32.69
N GLY A 2 -4.65 -8.49 32.83
CA GLY A 2 -5.79 -8.46 31.88
C GLY A 2 -6.28 -7.12 31.34
N PHE A 3 -5.82 -5.99 31.87
CA PHE A 3 -6.34 -4.66 31.49
C PHE A 3 -5.22 -3.68 31.11
N LEU A 4 -4.13 -3.64 31.90
CA LEU A 4 -2.95 -2.83 31.61
C LEU A 4 -2.25 -3.22 30.29
N SER A 5 -2.21 -4.51 29.94
CA SER A 5 -1.62 -4.94 28.66
C SER A 5 -2.41 -4.46 27.44
N LYS A 6 -3.75 -4.31 27.54
CA LYS A 6 -4.57 -3.78 26.44
C LYS A 6 -4.39 -2.27 26.21
N ILE A 7 -4.00 -1.53 27.26
CA ILE A 7 -3.76 -0.08 27.19
C ILE A 7 -2.34 0.20 26.66
N VAL A 8 -1.38 -0.68 26.92
CA VAL A 8 0.00 -0.58 26.42
C VAL A 8 0.16 -1.12 24.98
N ASP A 9 -0.72 -2.02 24.54
CA ASP A 9 -0.57 -2.71 23.24
C ASP A 9 -1.26 -1.97 22.08
N GLY A 10 -0.85 -0.71 21.86
CA GLY A 10 -1.27 0.10 20.70
C GLY A 10 -0.97 -0.60 19.36
N ASN A 11 0.08 -1.42 19.35
CA ASN A 11 0.53 -2.18 18.18
C ASN A 11 -0.54 -3.15 17.67
N LYS A 12 -1.29 -3.85 18.54
CA LYS A 12 -2.36 -4.74 18.08
C LYS A 12 -3.48 -4.02 17.34
N ARG A 13 -3.86 -2.83 17.81
CA ARG A 13 -4.89 -2.02 17.14
C ARG A 13 -4.40 -1.56 15.78
N GLU A 14 -3.15 -1.13 15.71
CA GLU A 14 -2.53 -0.63 14.50
C GLU A 14 -2.35 -1.74 13.44
N ILE A 15 -1.80 -2.89 13.84
CA ILE A 15 -1.71 -4.08 12.97
C ILE A 15 -3.08 -4.48 12.41
N LYS A 16 -4.14 -4.39 13.22
CA LYS A 16 -5.52 -4.66 12.75
C LYS A 16 -6.01 -3.62 11.74
N ARG A 17 -5.66 -2.34 11.93
CA ARG A 17 -5.99 -1.25 10.99
C ARG A 17 -5.27 -1.45 9.65
N LEU A 18 -3.95 -1.63 9.69
CA LEU A 18 -3.12 -1.91 8.51
C LEU A 18 -3.60 -3.16 7.78
N GLY A 19 -3.96 -4.21 8.51
CA GLY A 19 -4.50 -5.44 7.93
C GLY A 19 -5.78 -5.19 7.12
N LYS A 20 -6.71 -4.39 7.65
CA LYS A 20 -7.95 -4.05 6.91
C LYS A 20 -7.66 -3.23 5.65
N GLN A 21 -6.69 -2.33 5.69
CA GLN A 21 -6.28 -1.57 4.50
C GLN A 21 -5.62 -2.50 3.47
N ALA A 22 -4.76 -3.41 3.91
CA ALA A 22 -4.16 -4.42 3.04
C ALA A 22 -5.23 -5.31 2.39
N ASP A 23 -6.28 -5.70 3.12
CA ASP A 23 -7.39 -6.47 2.56
C ASP A 23 -8.11 -5.74 1.42
N LYS A 24 -8.22 -4.40 1.48
CA LYS A 24 -8.76 -3.59 0.37
C LYS A 24 -7.85 -3.64 -0.86
N VAL A 25 -6.53 -3.61 -0.67
CA VAL A 25 -5.56 -3.73 -1.77
C VAL A 25 -5.66 -5.11 -2.44
N LEU A 26 -5.75 -6.16 -1.63
CA LEU A 26 -5.86 -7.54 -2.13
C LEU A 26 -7.17 -7.78 -2.89
N ALA A 27 -8.25 -7.13 -2.48
CA ALA A 27 -9.54 -7.24 -3.16
C ALA A 27 -9.53 -6.71 -4.61
N LEU A 28 -8.58 -5.84 -4.96
CA LEU A 28 -8.44 -5.28 -6.32
C LEU A 28 -7.58 -6.15 -7.25
N GLU A 29 -7.07 -7.30 -6.77
CA GLU A 29 -6.13 -8.12 -7.55
C GLU A 29 -6.72 -8.63 -8.86
N GLU A 30 -7.98 -9.09 -8.86
CA GLU A 30 -8.65 -9.57 -10.08
C GLU A 30 -8.84 -8.44 -11.10
N GLU A 31 -9.28 -7.26 -10.64
CA GLU A 31 -9.44 -6.07 -11.48
C GLU A 31 -8.12 -5.64 -12.12
N MET A 32 -7.01 -5.66 -11.37
CA MET A 32 -5.71 -5.29 -11.93
C MET A 32 -5.17 -6.36 -12.90
N SER A 33 -5.49 -7.64 -12.66
CA SER A 33 -4.96 -8.76 -13.45
C SER A 33 -5.48 -8.79 -14.89
N ILE A 34 -6.68 -8.25 -15.14
CA ILE A 34 -7.29 -8.23 -16.48
C ILE A 34 -6.81 -7.06 -17.35
N LEU A 35 -6.10 -6.10 -16.76
CA LEU A 35 -5.59 -4.93 -17.48
C LEU A 35 -4.42 -5.30 -18.39
N THR A 36 -4.29 -4.61 -19.51
CA THR A 36 -3.10 -4.62 -20.35
C THR A 36 -2.00 -3.75 -19.76
N ASP A 37 -0.76 -3.91 -20.25
CA ASP A 37 0.36 -3.07 -19.83
C ASP A 37 0.15 -1.58 -20.17
N GLU A 38 -0.61 -1.28 -21.22
CA GLU A 38 -0.99 0.08 -21.57
C GLU A 38 -2.01 0.64 -20.57
N GLU A 39 -3.04 -0.14 -20.22
CA GLU A 39 -4.03 0.27 -19.21
C GLU A 39 -3.42 0.49 -17.82
N ILE A 40 -2.43 -0.31 -17.41
CA ILE A 40 -1.68 -0.08 -16.16
C ILE A 40 -0.91 1.25 -16.20
N ARG A 41 -0.30 1.59 -17.35
CA ARG A 41 0.39 2.89 -17.52
C ARG A 41 -0.61 4.04 -17.49
N ASN A 42 -1.78 3.87 -18.11
CA ASN A 42 -2.83 4.88 -18.12
C ASN A 42 -3.41 5.12 -16.72
N LYS A 43 -3.66 4.08 -15.93
CA LYS A 43 -4.05 4.23 -14.52
C LYS A 43 -3.02 5.02 -13.71
N THR A 44 -1.72 4.83 -13.96
CA THR A 44 -0.68 5.65 -13.32
C THR A 44 -0.84 7.13 -13.66
N GLN A 45 -1.19 7.45 -14.90
CA GLN A 45 -1.42 8.82 -15.33
C GLN A 45 -2.67 9.41 -14.67
N GLU A 46 -3.78 8.66 -14.62
CA GLU A 46 -5.02 9.06 -13.95
C GLU A 46 -4.81 9.37 -12.46
N LEU A 47 -4.06 8.51 -11.75
CA LEU A 47 -3.74 8.71 -10.33
C LEU A 47 -2.88 9.96 -10.11
N LYS A 48 -1.89 10.20 -10.96
CA LYS A 48 -1.05 11.42 -10.90
C LYS A 48 -1.87 12.67 -11.12
N GLU A 49 -2.74 12.68 -12.14
CA GLU A 49 -3.61 13.81 -12.43
C GLU A 49 -4.55 14.10 -11.26
N ARG A 50 -5.10 13.07 -10.61
CA ARG A 50 -5.95 13.23 -9.42
C ARG A 50 -5.21 13.91 -8.26
N VAL A 51 -3.95 13.57 -8.01
CA VAL A 51 -3.14 14.21 -6.96
C VAL A 51 -2.74 15.63 -7.37
N GLN A 52 -2.28 15.83 -8.61
CA GLN A 52 -1.80 17.12 -9.11
C GLN A 52 -2.90 18.16 -9.30
N ALA A 53 -4.17 17.74 -9.41
CA ALA A 53 -5.31 18.64 -9.49
C ALA A 53 -5.57 19.42 -8.18
N GLU A 54 -4.95 19.03 -7.07
CA GLU A 54 -5.03 19.73 -5.79
C GLU A 54 -3.71 20.44 -5.49
N GLU A 55 -3.76 21.72 -5.11
CA GLU A 55 -2.57 22.54 -4.82
C GLU A 55 -2.20 22.51 -3.33
N ASP A 56 -3.18 22.23 -2.46
CA ASP A 56 -2.96 22.15 -1.02
C ASP A 56 -2.35 20.80 -0.63
N VAL A 57 -1.14 20.83 -0.09
CA VAL A 57 -0.37 19.63 0.30
C VAL A 57 -1.13 18.75 1.30
N VAL A 58 -1.85 19.33 2.26
CA VAL A 58 -2.60 18.55 3.27
C VAL A 58 -3.76 17.81 2.62
N LYS A 59 -4.34 18.38 1.55
CA LYS A 59 -5.37 17.70 0.78
C LYS A 59 -4.77 16.69 -0.21
N GLN A 60 -3.59 16.94 -0.77
CA GLN A 60 -2.86 15.93 -1.54
C GLN A 60 -2.60 14.68 -0.70
N ASP A 61 -2.16 14.82 0.56
CA ASP A 61 -1.96 13.68 1.47
C ASP A 61 -3.24 12.86 1.65
N LYS A 62 -4.40 13.53 1.78
CA LYS A 62 -5.70 12.85 1.85
C LYS A 62 -6.04 12.11 0.56
N ILE A 63 -5.72 12.69 -0.60
CA ILE A 63 -5.90 12.02 -1.89
C ILE A 63 -4.98 10.79 -1.98
N LEU A 64 -3.74 10.88 -1.51
CA LEU A 64 -2.80 9.75 -1.44
C LEU A 64 -3.37 8.61 -0.58
N ASP A 65 -3.91 8.92 0.59
CA ASP A 65 -4.60 7.96 1.46
C ASP A 65 -5.81 7.30 0.76
N GLU A 66 -6.56 8.07 -0.03
CA GLU A 66 -7.73 7.58 -0.78
C GLU A 66 -7.34 6.65 -1.93
N ILE A 67 -6.30 7.00 -2.69
CA ILE A 67 -5.86 6.20 -3.85
C ILE A 67 -4.94 5.05 -3.47
N LEU A 68 -4.44 5.01 -2.23
CA LEU A 68 -3.51 3.99 -1.75
C LEU A 68 -3.91 2.57 -2.16
N PRO A 69 -5.17 2.11 -2.01
CA PRO A 69 -5.51 0.74 -2.36
C PRO A 69 -5.32 0.43 -3.84
N GLU A 70 -5.70 1.35 -4.71
CA GLU A 70 -5.57 1.22 -6.16
C GLU A 70 -4.10 1.29 -6.58
N ALA A 71 -3.37 2.29 -6.09
CA ALA A 71 -1.95 2.47 -6.36
C ALA A 71 -1.13 1.25 -5.94
N PHE A 72 -1.37 0.71 -4.73
CA PHE A 72 -0.68 -0.47 -4.25
C PHE A 72 -1.07 -1.72 -5.04
N ALA A 73 -2.33 -1.86 -5.47
CA ALA A 73 -2.76 -2.98 -6.30
C ALA A 73 -2.09 -2.95 -7.68
N LEU A 74 -1.91 -1.77 -8.28
CA LEU A 74 -1.15 -1.59 -9.52
C LEU A 74 0.32 -2.02 -9.35
N VAL A 75 0.97 -1.60 -8.26
CA VAL A 75 2.35 -2.00 -7.97
C VAL A 75 2.46 -3.51 -7.76
N ARG A 76 1.48 -4.13 -7.09
CA ARG A 76 1.44 -5.60 -6.91
C ARG A 76 1.36 -6.31 -8.26
N GLU A 77 0.49 -5.86 -9.16
CA GLU A 77 0.35 -6.44 -10.49
C GLU A 77 1.61 -6.19 -11.35
N GLY A 78 2.17 -4.99 -11.30
CA GLY A 78 3.43 -4.66 -11.98
C GLY A 78 4.59 -5.55 -11.50
N ALA A 79 4.71 -5.79 -10.19
CA ALA A 79 5.71 -6.70 -9.63
C ALA A 79 5.51 -8.15 -10.08
N LYS A 80 4.25 -8.60 -10.18
CA LYS A 80 3.90 -9.92 -10.69
C LYS A 80 4.32 -10.07 -12.16
N ARG A 81 4.07 -9.06 -13.01
CA ARG A 81 4.45 -9.10 -14.43
C ARG A 81 5.96 -9.04 -14.66
N VAL A 82 6.66 -8.16 -13.93
CA VAL A 82 8.08 -7.87 -14.18
C VAL A 82 9.00 -8.86 -13.45
N PHE A 83 8.69 -9.18 -12.20
CA PHE A 83 9.56 -9.99 -11.34
C PHE A 83 9.02 -11.40 -11.08
N ASN A 84 7.82 -11.73 -11.57
CA ASN A 84 7.10 -12.94 -11.21
C ASN A 84 6.95 -13.09 -9.68
N MET A 85 6.80 -11.97 -8.97
CA MET A 85 6.65 -11.89 -7.52
C MET A 85 5.41 -11.07 -7.18
N SER A 86 4.47 -11.66 -6.45
CA SER A 86 3.31 -10.94 -5.94
C SER A 86 3.54 -10.54 -4.48
N PRO A 87 3.57 -9.23 -4.15
CA PRO A 87 3.73 -8.82 -2.76
C PRO A 87 2.66 -9.44 -1.87
N TYR A 88 3.09 -10.05 -0.76
CA TYR A 88 2.24 -10.68 0.23
C TYR A 88 1.50 -9.63 1.07
N ARG A 89 0.41 -10.05 1.71
CA ARG A 89 -0.38 -9.19 2.62
C ARG A 89 0.46 -8.48 3.68
N VAL A 90 1.45 -9.16 4.27
CA VAL A 90 2.34 -8.55 5.27
C VAL A 90 3.27 -7.49 4.68
N GLN A 91 3.66 -7.63 3.41
CA GLN A 91 4.44 -6.63 2.69
C GLN A 91 3.57 -5.43 2.37
N VAL A 92 2.32 -5.64 1.95
CA VAL A 92 1.34 -4.55 1.76
C VAL A 92 1.12 -3.78 3.06
N MET A 93 0.95 -4.48 4.19
CA MET A 93 0.84 -3.85 5.52
C MET A 93 2.10 -3.03 5.86
N GLY A 94 3.28 -3.57 5.59
CA GLY A 94 4.55 -2.85 5.80
C GLY A 94 4.68 -1.62 4.93
N GLY A 95 4.25 -1.68 3.66
CA GLY A 95 4.21 -0.53 2.75
C GLY A 95 3.26 0.55 3.23
N ILE A 96 2.09 0.18 3.75
CA ILE A 96 1.12 1.13 4.32
C ILE A 96 1.69 1.78 5.58
N ALA A 97 2.37 1.02 6.44
CA ALA A 97 3.04 1.58 7.61
C ALA A 97 4.08 2.64 7.20
N ILE A 98 4.91 2.35 6.20
CA ILE A 98 5.90 3.30 5.67
C ILE A 98 5.23 4.55 5.10
N HIS A 99 4.13 4.42 4.35
CA HIS A 99 3.38 5.56 3.82
C HIS A 99 2.83 6.46 4.95
N ASN A 100 2.37 5.87 6.06
CA ASN A 100 1.91 6.64 7.22
C ASN A 100 3.06 7.32 8.01
N GLY A 101 4.31 7.17 7.58
CA GLY A 101 5.49 7.70 8.28
C GLY A 101 6.01 6.81 9.41
N ASP A 102 5.52 5.57 9.54
CA ASP A 102 5.97 4.62 10.56
C ASP A 102 7.18 3.78 10.10
N ILE A 103 7.92 3.23 11.07
CA ILE A 103 8.97 2.25 10.80
C ILE A 103 8.35 0.84 10.75
N SER A 104 8.38 0.22 9.58
CA SER A 104 7.95 -1.17 9.41
C SER A 104 9.08 -2.14 9.83
N GLU A 105 8.97 -2.75 11.00
CA GLU A 105 9.87 -3.82 11.43
C GLU A 105 9.53 -5.14 10.70
N MET A 106 10.43 -5.54 9.80
CA MET A 106 10.30 -6.76 9.01
C MET A 106 11.59 -7.59 9.11
N ARG A 107 11.46 -8.90 9.31
CA ARG A 107 12.61 -9.81 9.41
C ARG A 107 13.40 -9.87 8.10
N THR A 108 14.65 -10.31 8.17
CA THR A 108 15.44 -10.57 6.96
C THR A 108 14.78 -11.70 6.16
N GLY A 109 14.68 -11.52 4.85
CA GLY A 109 13.96 -12.46 3.97
C GLY A 109 12.49 -12.13 3.73
N GLU A 110 11.87 -11.21 4.47
CA GLU A 110 10.46 -10.82 4.26
C GLU A 110 10.24 -9.89 3.05
N GLY A 111 11.28 -9.66 2.22
CA GLY A 111 11.19 -8.87 1.00
C GLY A 111 10.96 -7.38 1.22
N LYS A 112 11.76 -6.76 2.11
CA LYS A 112 11.74 -5.31 2.38
C LYS A 112 11.90 -4.45 1.12
N THR A 113 12.77 -4.87 0.20
CA THR A 113 12.99 -4.16 -1.07
C THR A 113 11.73 -4.13 -1.94
N LEU A 114 11.04 -5.26 -2.07
CA LEU A 114 9.77 -5.33 -2.80
C LEU A 114 8.65 -4.60 -2.05
N THR A 115 8.69 -4.58 -0.72
CA THR A 115 7.74 -3.82 0.09
C THR A 115 7.85 -2.32 -0.16
N ALA A 116 9.08 -1.80 -0.27
CA ALA A 116 9.34 -0.38 -0.45
C ALA A 116 8.85 0.16 -1.81
N THR A 117 8.66 -0.68 -2.83
CA THR A 117 8.19 -0.20 -4.14
C THR A 117 6.78 0.40 -4.07
N MET A 118 5.92 -0.08 -3.17
CA MET A 118 4.54 0.40 -3.02
C MET A 118 4.47 1.84 -2.49
N PRO A 119 5.01 2.18 -1.30
CA PRO A 119 5.02 3.56 -0.84
C PRO A 119 5.88 4.48 -1.73
N THR A 120 6.99 4.00 -2.30
CA THR A 120 7.80 4.83 -3.22
C THR A 120 7.08 5.16 -4.54
N TYR A 121 6.14 4.32 -4.98
CA TYR A 121 5.33 4.62 -6.16
C TYR A 121 4.20 5.60 -5.84
N LEU A 122 3.59 5.47 -4.66
CA LEU A 122 2.44 6.29 -4.25
C LEU A 122 2.82 7.75 -3.96
N ASN A 123 3.93 7.97 -3.23
CA ASN A 123 4.37 9.30 -2.79
C ASN A 123 5.36 9.93 -3.77
#